data_AF-A0A380NYC7-F1
#
_entry.id   AF-A0A380NYC7-F1
#
_cell.length_a   1.000
_cell.length_b   1.000
_cell.length_c   1.000
_cell.angle_alpha   90.00
_cell.angle_beta   90.00
_cell.angle_gamma   90.00
#
_symmetry.space_group_name_H-M   'P 1'
#
loop_
_entity.id
_entity.type
_entity.pdbx_description
1 polymer ?
#
loop_
_entity_poly.entity_id
_entity_poly.type
_entity_poly.pdbx_seq_one_letter_code
_entity_poly.pdbx_strand_id
1 'polypeptide(L)'
;MTHALLAGVGLSLLNLSVLAHSLNLTFVVLVLISVATIGLAAGIIGYWFGLYPIESAITAGFCNNSMGGAGNVAVLAASDRMNLIGFAQMGNRLGGAIMLVIAGFYISFFH
;
A
#
# COMPACT_ATOMS: atom_id res chain seq x y z
N MET A 1 -20.98 6.60 -7.99
CA MET A 1 -19.95 7.14 -8.90
C MET A 1 -18.70 6.26 -8.96
N THR A 2 -18.23 5.68 -7.84
CA THR A 2 -17.01 4.83 -7.81
C THR A 2 -17.14 3.48 -8.52
N HIS A 3 -18.28 2.80 -8.44
CA HIS A 3 -18.47 1.49 -9.09
C HIS A 3 -18.33 1.54 -10.62
N ALA A 4 -18.89 2.58 -11.25
CA ALA A 4 -18.78 2.78 -12.70
C ALA A 4 -17.33 3.10 -13.12
N LEU A 5 -16.60 3.88 -12.31
CA LEU A 5 -15.21 4.22 -12.57
C LEU A 5 -14.27 3.01 -12.38
N LEU A 6 -14.50 2.19 -11.34
CA LEU A 6 -13.79 0.92 -11.14
C LEU A 6 -14.05 -0.07 -12.27
N ALA A 7 -15.30 -0.18 -12.74
CA ALA A 7 -15.65 -1.02 -13.89
C ALA A 7 -14.96 -0.52 -15.18
N GLY A 8 -14.94 0.79 -15.43
CA GLY A 8 -14.26 1.38 -16.58
C GLY A 8 -12.74 1.17 -16.57
N VAL A 9 -12.09 1.38 -15.42
CA VAL A 9 -10.65 1.08 -15.24
C VAL A 9 -10.37 -0.41 -15.39
N GLY A 10 -11.20 -1.28 -14.81
CA GLY A 10 -11.05 -2.72 -14.94
C GLY A 10 -11.19 -3.23 -16.38
N LEU A 11 -12.00 -2.57 -17.21
CA LEU A 11 -12.20 -2.99 -18.61
C LEU A 11 -11.15 -2.40 -19.56
N SER A 12 -10.54 -1.26 -19.22
CA SER A 12 -9.57 -0.54 -20.07
C SER A 12 -8.11 -0.78 -19.70
N LEU A 13 -7.78 -0.91 -18.41
CA LEU A 13 -6.40 -1.02 -17.92
C LEU A 13 -6.01 -2.45 -17.52
N LEU A 14 -6.98 -3.34 -17.32
CA LEU A 14 -6.77 -4.71 -16.85
C LEU A 14 -6.77 -5.69 -18.03
N ASN A 15 -5.58 -6.00 -18.54
CA ASN A 15 -5.43 -7.03 -19.57
C ASN A 15 -5.30 -8.41 -18.92
N LEU A 16 -6.36 -9.22 -19.01
CA LEU A 16 -6.42 -10.52 -18.33
C LEU A 16 -5.32 -11.50 -18.81
N SER A 17 -4.89 -11.39 -20.07
CA SER A 17 -3.78 -12.18 -20.61
C SER A 17 -2.45 -11.82 -19.94
N VAL A 18 -2.18 -10.52 -19.76
CA VAL A 18 -0.98 -10.03 -19.08
C VAL A 18 -1.02 -10.38 -17.59
N LEU A 19 -2.19 -10.29 -16.94
CA LEU A 19 -2.36 -10.69 -15.54
C LEU A 19 -2.06 -12.19 -15.35
N ALA A 20 -2.62 -13.04 -16.22
CA ALA A 20 -2.39 -14.48 -16.17
C ALA A 20 -0.91 -14.84 -16.38
N HIS A 21 -0.21 -14.12 -17.25
CA HIS A 21 1.22 -14.34 -17.50
C HIS A 21 2.12 -13.76 -16.39
N SER A 22 1.67 -12.69 -15.73
CA SER A 22 2.39 -12.04 -14.62
C SER A 22 2.25 -12.79 -13.29
N LEU A 23 1.26 -13.68 -13.16
CA LEU A 23 1.07 -14.56 -12.00
C LEU A 23 2.09 -15.71 -11.99
N ASN A 24 3.37 -15.34 -11.92
CA ASN A 24 4.48 -16.25 -11.74
C ASN A 24 4.89 -16.31 -10.25
N LEU A 25 5.52 -17.41 -9.86
CA LEU A 25 6.11 -17.61 -8.54
C LEU A 25 7.08 -16.47 -8.17
N THR A 26 7.83 -15.94 -9.15
CA THR A 26 8.71 -14.77 -8.96
C THR A 26 7.94 -13.53 -8.51
N PHE A 27 6.77 -13.26 -9.08
CA PHE A 27 5.95 -12.11 -8.70
C PHE A 27 5.47 -12.23 -7.25
N VAL A 28 5.00 -13.42 -6.85
CA VAL A 28 4.54 -13.67 -5.47
C VAL A 28 5.68 -13.44 -4.47
N VAL A 29 6.88 -13.95 -4.76
CA VAL A 29 8.04 -13.76 -3.88
C VAL A 29 8.43 -12.28 -3.79
N LEU A 30 8.44 -11.55 -4.91
CA LEU A 30 8.72 -10.11 -4.91
C LEU A 30 7.72 -9.32 -4.08
N VAL A 31 6.43 -9.63 -4.18
CA VAL A 31 5.38 -8.98 -3.38
C VAL A 31 5.59 -9.25 -1.89
N LEU A 32 5.86 -10.51 -1.50
CA LEU A 32 6.10 -10.86 -0.11
C LEU A 32 7.33 -10.15 0.46
N ILE A 33 8.43 -10.12 -0.28
CA ILE A 33 9.65 -9.40 0.12
C ILE A 33 9.35 -7.91 0.27
N SER A 34 8.69 -7.29 -0.71
CA SER A 34 8.35 -5.86 -0.65
C SER A 34 7.51 -5.51 0.59
N VAL A 35 6.46 -6.29 0.86
CA VAL A 35 5.59 -6.07 2.02
C VAL A 35 6.36 -6.26 3.33
N ALA A 36 7.21 -7.28 3.42
CA ALA A 36 8.04 -7.51 4.59
C ALA A 36 9.07 -6.39 4.81
N THR A 37 9.75 -5.94 3.75
CA THR A 37 10.73 -4.86 3.81
C THR A 37 10.08 -3.55 4.26
N ILE A 38 8.93 -3.18 3.71
CA ILE A 38 8.23 -1.95 4.10
C ILE A 38 7.69 -2.06 5.53
N GLY A 39 7.15 -3.21 5.93
CA GLY A 39 6.71 -3.43 7.31
C GLY A 39 7.85 -3.28 8.33
N LEU A 40 9.01 -3.88 8.04
CA LEU A 40 10.21 -3.75 8.88
C LEU A 40 10.75 -2.31 8.90
N ALA A 41 10.85 -1.66 7.74
CA ALA A 41 11.30 -0.27 7.65
C ALA A 41 10.38 0.66 8.45
N ALA A 42 9.06 0.51 8.31
CA ALA A 42 8.07 1.29 9.06
C ALA A 42 8.19 1.08 10.58
N GLY A 43 8.46 -0.16 11.02
CA GLY A 43 8.69 -0.46 12.44
C GLY A 43 9.95 0.17 13.00
N ILE A 44 11.07 0.11 12.25
CA ILE A 44 12.37 0.68 12.66
C ILE A 44 12.30 2.21 12.67
N ILE A 45 11.78 2.81 11.60
CA ILE A 45 11.63 4.27 11.51
C ILE A 45 10.66 4.75 12.59
N GLY A 46 9.53 4.07 12.78
CA GLY A 46 8.59 4.38 13.85
C GLY A 46 9.24 4.37 15.23
N TYR A 47 10.11 3.40 15.50
CA TYR A 47 10.87 3.35 16.75
C TYR A 47 11.78 4.56 16.94
N TRP A 48 12.45 5.05 15.89
CA TRP A 48 13.26 6.28 15.96
C TRP A 48 12.44 7.54 16.25
N PHE A 49 11.18 7.57 15.82
CA PHE A 49 10.23 8.64 16.17
C PHE A 49 9.59 8.46 17.56
N GLY A 50 9.98 7.44 18.32
CA GLY A 50 9.42 7.15 19.65
C GLY A 50 8.03 6.52 19.63
N LEU A 51 7.60 6.00 18.48
CA LEU A 51 6.34 5.27 18.32
C LEU A 51 6.54 3.78 18.66
N TYR A 52 5.43 3.10 18.98
CA TYR A 52 5.47 1.66 19.18
C TYR A 52 5.76 0.94 17.85
N PRO A 53 6.88 0.20 17.73
CA PRO A 53 7.36 -0.33 16.45
C PRO A 53 6.34 -1.25 15.77
N ILE A 54 5.56 -1.99 16.55
CA ILE A 54 4.52 -2.90 16.06
C ILE A 54 3.34 -2.10 15.49
N GLU A 55 2.85 -1.09 16.21
CA GLU A 55 1.74 -0.26 15.76
C GLU A 55 2.13 0.60 14.54
N SER A 56 3.39 1.04 14.48
CA SER A 56 3.98 1.71 13.30
C SER A 56 4.11 0.78 12.11
N ALA A 57 4.54 -0.47 12.29
CA ALA A 57 4.60 -1.45 11.22
C ALA A 57 3.20 -1.76 10.66
N ILE A 58 2.18 -1.85 11.51
CA ILE A 58 0.78 -2.07 11.10
C ILE A 58 0.24 -0.85 10.34
N THR A 59 0.36 0.34 10.92
CA THR A 59 -0.30 1.55 10.40
C THR A 59 0.47 2.19 9.23
N ALA A 60 1.79 2.37 9.36
CA ALA A 60 2.60 3.01 8.32
C ALA A 60 3.18 2.00 7.31
N GLY A 61 3.27 0.71 7.67
CA GLY A 61 3.75 -0.35 6.79
C GLY A 61 2.62 -1.10 6.07
N PHE A 62 1.93 -1.98 6.80
CA PHE A 62 0.94 -2.89 6.21
C PHE A 62 -0.30 -2.17 5.65
N CYS A 63 -0.86 -1.20 6.36
CA CYS A 63 -1.99 -0.42 5.84
C CYS A 63 -1.61 0.37 4.57
N ASN A 64 -0.40 0.93 4.51
CA ASN A 64 0.08 1.66 3.33
C ASN A 64 0.40 0.76 2.13
N ASN A 65 0.67 -0.53 2.35
CA ASN A 65 0.78 -1.54 1.28
C ASN A 65 -0.58 -2.13 0.86
N SER A 66 -1.64 -1.81 1.58
CA SER A 66 -2.97 -2.34 1.32
C SER A 66 -3.72 -1.52 0.27
N MET A 67 -4.81 -2.08 -0.27
CA MET A 67 -5.64 -1.41 -1.27
C MET A 67 -6.53 -0.33 -0.63
N GLY A 68 -5.92 0.82 -0.31
CA GLY A 68 -6.60 2.02 0.17
C GLY A 68 -7.49 1.77 1.39
N GLY A 69 -8.65 2.42 1.44
CA GLY A 69 -9.50 2.39 2.63
C GLY A 69 -10.06 1.00 2.96
N ALA A 70 -10.38 0.17 1.96
CA ALA A 70 -10.86 -1.19 2.20
C ALA A 70 -9.76 -2.11 2.71
N GLY A 71 -8.54 -1.96 2.16
CA GLY A 71 -7.36 -2.68 2.63
C GLY A 71 -7.01 -2.33 4.08
N ASN A 72 -7.08 -1.05 4.45
CA ASN A 72 -6.82 -0.61 5.83
C ASN A 72 -7.76 -1.28 6.83
N VAL A 73 -9.05 -1.39 6.50
CA VAL A 73 -10.03 -2.08 7.36
C VAL A 73 -9.67 -3.55 7.51
N ALA A 74 -9.27 -4.23 6.43
CA ALA A 74 -8.89 -5.65 6.48
C ALA A 74 -7.63 -5.88 7.35
N VAL A 75 -6.60 -5.05 7.17
CA VAL A 75 -5.34 -5.16 7.96
C VAL A 75 -5.60 -4.88 9.44
N LEU A 76 -6.32 -3.81 9.76
CA LEU A 76 -6.60 -3.43 11.15
C LEU A 76 -7.56 -4.39 11.85
N ALA A 77 -8.49 -5.00 11.09
CA ALA A 77 -9.35 -6.06 11.61
C ALA A 77 -8.54 -7.33 11.90
N ALA A 78 -7.60 -7.70 11.00
CA ALA A 78 -6.72 -8.85 11.21
C ALA A 78 -5.77 -8.67 12.41
N SER A 79 -5.42 -7.43 12.76
CA SER A 79 -4.55 -7.12 13.90
C SER A 79 -5.29 -6.72 15.18
N ASP A 80 -6.62 -6.68 15.20
CA ASP A 80 -7.44 -6.20 16.34
C ASP A 80 -7.02 -4.78 16.82
N ARG A 81 -6.91 -3.85 15.87
CA ARG A 81 -6.44 -2.46 16.09
C ARG A 81 -7.27 -1.42 15.34
N MET A 82 -8.59 -1.58 15.33
CA MET A 82 -9.48 -0.68 14.58
C MET A 82 -9.42 0.78 15.07
N ASN A 83 -8.94 1.04 16.30
CA ASN A 83 -8.78 2.41 16.81
C ASN A 83 -7.77 3.24 15.99
N LEU A 84 -6.91 2.60 15.21
CA LEU A 84 -5.89 3.27 14.39
C LEU A 84 -6.37 3.63 12.98
N ILE A 85 -7.63 3.35 12.63
CA ILE A 85 -8.16 3.60 11.28
C ILE A 85 -8.02 5.05 10.84
N GLY A 86 -8.18 6.02 11.76
CA GLY A 86 -7.99 7.43 11.46
C GLY A 86 -6.56 7.76 11.01
N PHE A 87 -5.56 7.17 11.66
CA PHE A 87 -4.15 7.33 11.31
C PHE A 87 -3.81 6.64 9.98
N ALA A 88 -4.33 5.44 9.75
CA ALA A 88 -4.13 4.71 8.50
C ALA A 88 -4.72 5.48 7.30
N GLN A 89 -5.89 6.11 7.45
CA GLN A 89 -6.52 6.89 6.39
C GLN A 89 -5.80 8.22 6.11
N MET A 90 -5.38 8.93 7.16
CA MET A 90 -4.54 10.12 7.03
C MET A 90 -3.21 9.78 6.33
N GLY A 91 -2.56 8.70 6.77
CA GLY A 91 -1.31 8.20 6.21
C GLY A 91 -1.42 7.91 4.71
N ASN A 92 -2.43 7.14 4.29
CA ASN A 92 -2.60 6.80 2.87
C ASN A 92 -2.87 8.02 1.98
N ARG A 93 -3.56 9.05 2.49
CA ARG A 93 -3.82 10.28 1.72
C ARG A 93 -2.55 11.10 1.52
N LEU A 94 -1.79 11.34 2.59
CA LEU A 94 -0.54 12.10 2.54
C LEU A 94 0.56 11.32 1.80
N GLY A 95 0.77 10.06 2.18
CA GLY A 95 1.75 9.18 1.56
C GLY A 95 1.48 8.98 0.07
N GLY A 96 0.22 8.79 -0.33
CA GLY A 96 -0.17 8.70 -1.73
C GLY A 96 0.16 9.97 -2.52
N ALA A 97 -0.15 11.15 -1.98
CA ALA A 97 0.18 12.42 -2.63
C ALA A 97 1.70 12.60 -2.81
N ILE A 98 2.48 12.29 -1.78
CA ILE A 98 3.95 12.36 -1.83
C ILE A 98 4.50 11.38 -2.87
N MET A 99 4.02 10.14 -2.90
CA MET A 99 4.45 9.13 -3.87
C MET A 99 4.13 9.55 -5.31
N LEU A 100 2.97 10.18 -5.56
CA LEU A 100 2.63 10.69 -6.90
C LEU A 100 3.56 11.81 -7.35
N VAL A 101 3.94 12.72 -6.45
CA VAL A 101 4.90 13.79 -6.74
C VAL A 101 6.26 13.19 -7.09
N ILE A 102 6.76 12.26 -6.27
CA ILE A 102 8.04 11.58 -6.51
C ILE A 102 8.01 10.79 -7.83
N ALA A 103 6.92 10.08 -8.11
CA ALA A 103 6.74 9.35 -9.36
C ALA A 103 6.74 10.29 -10.57
N GLY A 104 6.09 11.46 -10.44
CA GLY A 104 6.11 12.49 -11.49
C GLY A 104 7.53 12.98 -11.80
N PHE A 105 8.33 13.25 -10.75
CA PHE A 105 9.74 13.60 -10.93
C PHE A 105 10.54 12.46 -11.55
N TYR A 106 10.32 11.23 -11.10
CA TYR A 106 11.03 10.06 -11.59
C TYR A 106 10.79 9.83 -13.08
N ILE A 107 9.53 9.89 -13.51
CA ILE A 107 9.15 9.74 -14.92
C ILE A 107 9.78 10.85 -15.76
N SER A 108 9.74 12.10 -15.31
CA SER A 108 10.27 13.24 -16.06
C SER A 108 11.80 13.22 -16.26
N PHE A 109 12.55 12.48 -15.43
CA PHE A 109 14.02 12.45 -15.48
C PHE A 109 14.57 11.21 -16.19
N PHE A 110 13.85 10.08 -16.12
CA PHE A 110 14.29 8.78 -16.66
C PHE A 110 13.54 8.36 -17.93
N HIS A 111 12.48 9.05 -18.33
CA HIS A 111 11.76 8.85 -19.59
C HIS A 111 11.62 10.16 -20.34
#